data_AF-A0A9D7VXJ6-F1
#
_entry.id   AF-A0A9D7VXJ6-F1
#
_cell.length_a   1.000
_cell.length_b   1.000
_cell.length_c   1.000
_cell.angle_alpha   90.00
_cell.angle_beta   90.00
_cell.angle_gamma   90.00
#
_symmetry.space_group_name_H-M   'P 1'
#
loop_
_entity.id
_entity.type
_entity.pdbx_description
1 polymer ?
#
loop_
_entity_poly.entity_id
_entity_poly.type
_entity_poly.pdbx_seq_one_letter_code
_entity_poly.pdbx_strand_id
1 'polypeptide(L)'
;MMKLKFDGRGNINADALYNIDPAKRRVGTLTLENSEGSQIDLLSTRTLRSGSLVGLVNMRDEALTDAQTQLDELAASLARAFSTHVEPGTAYPASGTQTGYELDLANLQPGDSVSFNYKDLGTGLSKSVTIYRSDGPEPPALTATNDPDSIFLAVDFSSGNHATIAANIQSALDGDARIGAGTFAAANPGGSTLRLESTAPASLRIESARTNETVSGPSAHGDAFALFVDDGDKTFTGMADGRPNITGFASRIRVGSTFVNDPSLLVEYAPGIANGDATRPQAVLDKLTLTKTTFTPKTRIGGSGSLFEGSINDFVTASVSHQSGRSAQAKATVTGQQVVTSNLKSRLDDSSKVSVDQELAQLVQLQNAYAANARVMQVVRELYDILMRS
;
A
#
# COMPACT_ATOMS: atom_id res chain seq x y z
N MET A 1 -38.20 16.24 -0.59
CA MET A 1 -37.77 15.13 -1.49
C MET A 1 -36.28 14.92 -1.29
N MET A 2 -35.83 13.69 -1.03
CA MET A 2 -34.39 13.40 -0.95
C MET A 2 -33.85 13.10 -2.35
N LYS A 3 -32.67 13.64 -2.69
CA LYS A 3 -31.97 13.39 -3.95
C LYS A 3 -30.63 12.74 -3.68
N LEU A 4 -30.35 11.65 -4.38
CA LEU A 4 -29.02 11.03 -4.36
C LEU A 4 -28.11 11.80 -5.33
N LYS A 5 -26.92 12.20 -4.86
CA LYS A 5 -25.92 12.91 -5.66
C LYS A 5 -24.56 12.24 -5.53
N PHE A 6 -23.84 12.12 -6.64
CA PHE A 6 -22.44 11.71 -6.66
C PHE A 6 -21.57 12.93 -6.96
N ASP A 7 -20.65 13.24 -6.06
CA ASP A 7 -19.61 14.26 -6.27
C ASP A 7 -18.49 13.63 -7.10
N GLY A 8 -18.64 13.60 -8.42
CA GLY A 8 -17.60 13.09 -9.30
C GLY A 8 -16.37 13.99 -9.28
N ARG A 9 -15.22 13.43 -8.91
CA ARG A 9 -13.92 14.10 -9.05
C ARG A 9 -13.34 13.79 -10.43
N GLY A 10 -12.89 14.83 -11.13
CA GLY A 10 -12.11 14.68 -12.37
C GLY A 10 -10.69 14.16 -12.09
N ASN A 11 -9.89 13.94 -13.14
CA ASN A 11 -8.47 13.51 -13.10
C ASN A 11 -8.12 12.62 -11.90
N ILE A 12 -8.62 11.38 -11.90
CA ILE A 12 -8.20 10.35 -10.95
C ILE A 12 -6.81 9.87 -11.37
N ASN A 13 -5.83 10.02 -10.48
CA ASN A 13 -4.46 9.55 -10.66
C ASN A 13 -4.06 8.61 -9.50
N ALA A 14 -2.82 8.14 -9.49
CA ALA A 14 -2.32 7.19 -8.50
C ALA A 14 -2.45 7.69 -7.05
N ASP A 15 -2.42 9.00 -6.82
CA ASP A 15 -2.53 9.62 -5.50
C ASP A 15 -3.97 10.00 -5.12
N ALA A 16 -4.94 9.72 -6.00
CA ALA A 16 -6.34 10.03 -5.76
C ALA A 16 -6.97 8.98 -4.84
N LEU A 17 -6.83 9.19 -3.53
CA LEU A 17 -7.37 8.29 -2.50
C LEU A 17 -8.64 8.84 -1.85
N TYR A 18 -9.47 7.92 -1.36
CA TYR A 18 -10.58 8.27 -0.47
C TYR A 18 -10.07 8.66 0.91
N ASN A 19 -10.73 9.66 1.51
CA ASN A 19 -10.53 10.03 2.90
C ASN A 19 -11.89 10.36 3.52
N ILE A 20 -12.09 10.01 4.79
CA ILE A 20 -13.33 10.36 5.48
C ILE A 20 -13.46 11.88 5.66
N ASP A 21 -12.34 12.59 5.83
CA ASP A 21 -12.25 14.04 5.85
C ASP A 21 -12.41 14.59 4.42
N PRO A 22 -13.49 15.34 4.13
CA PRO A 22 -13.73 15.91 2.81
C PRO A 22 -12.59 16.80 2.29
N ALA A 23 -11.83 17.46 3.19
CA ALA A 23 -10.72 18.32 2.81
C ALA A 23 -9.51 17.54 2.25
N LYS A 24 -9.39 16.25 2.62
CA LYS A 24 -8.30 15.35 2.19
C LYS A 24 -8.73 14.35 1.13
N ARG A 25 -10.03 14.33 0.80
CA ARG A 25 -10.62 13.36 -0.13
C ARG A 25 -10.36 13.77 -1.57
N ARG A 26 -9.78 12.85 -2.35
CA ARG A 26 -9.42 13.10 -3.77
C ARG A 26 -10.28 12.33 -4.77
N VAL A 27 -11.13 11.42 -4.30
CA VAL A 27 -12.13 10.72 -5.11
C VAL A 27 -13.55 11.11 -4.69
N GLY A 28 -14.52 10.79 -5.54
CA GLY A 28 -15.91 11.18 -5.30
C GLY A 28 -16.58 10.51 -4.11
N THR A 29 -17.63 11.12 -3.59
CA THR A 29 -18.51 10.51 -2.59
C THR A 29 -19.96 10.50 -3.03
N LEU A 30 -20.79 9.72 -2.35
CA LEU A 30 -22.22 9.64 -2.55
C LEU A 30 -22.94 10.34 -1.40
N THR A 31 -23.82 11.29 -1.72
CA THR A 31 -24.56 12.08 -0.74
C THR A 31 -26.06 11.98 -0.95
N LEU A 32 -26.84 12.05 0.15
CA LEU A 32 -28.26 12.34 0.12
C LEU A 32 -28.46 13.82 0.46
N GLU A 33 -29.15 14.53 -0.42
CA GLU A 33 -29.52 15.94 -0.21
C GLU A 33 -31.02 16.06 0.04
N ASN A 34 -31.42 16.78 1.10
CA ASN A 34 -32.82 17.09 1.38
C ASN A 34 -33.30 18.33 0.59
N SER A 35 -34.59 18.65 0.68
CA SER A 35 -35.17 19.82 -0.02
C SER A 35 -34.69 21.18 0.50
N GLU A 36 -34.03 21.20 1.66
CA GLU A 36 -33.46 22.39 2.29
C GLU A 36 -31.95 22.55 2.01
N GLY A 37 -31.36 21.63 1.23
CA GLY A 37 -29.94 21.65 0.85
C GLY A 37 -28.99 20.96 1.84
N SER A 38 -29.49 20.41 2.95
CA SER A 38 -28.66 19.63 3.88
C SER A 38 -28.24 18.30 3.24
N GLN A 39 -26.96 17.95 3.39
CA GLN A 39 -26.34 16.77 2.78
C GLN A 39 -25.85 15.77 3.83
N ILE A 40 -26.10 14.50 3.57
CA ILE A 40 -25.56 13.37 4.34
C ILE A 40 -24.67 12.56 3.40
N ASP A 41 -23.38 12.45 3.73
CA ASP A 41 -22.41 11.63 3.01
C ASP A 41 -22.57 10.15 3.41
N LEU A 42 -23.06 9.35 2.47
CA LEU A 42 -23.42 7.95 2.70
C LEU A 42 -22.21 7.02 2.88
N LEU A 43 -21.04 7.43 2.40
CA LEU A 43 -19.81 6.66 2.55
C LEU A 43 -19.15 6.97 3.88
N SER A 44 -19.13 8.24 4.30
CA SER A 44 -18.56 8.62 5.61
C SER A 44 -19.40 8.09 6.78
N THR A 45 -20.73 8.08 6.64
CA THR A 45 -21.65 7.55 7.67
C THR A 45 -21.78 6.02 7.65
N ARG A 46 -21.16 5.33 6.69
CA ARG A 46 -21.27 3.87 6.48
C ARG A 46 -22.72 3.38 6.41
N THR A 47 -23.61 4.21 5.87
CA THR A 47 -25.04 3.87 5.75
C THR A 47 -25.26 2.83 4.65
N LEU A 48 -24.44 2.85 3.60
CA LEU A 48 -24.43 1.81 2.57
C LEU A 48 -23.50 0.67 3.00
N ARG A 49 -24.06 -0.54 3.12
CA ARG A 49 -23.34 -1.73 3.62
C ARG A 49 -23.12 -2.82 2.58
N SER A 50 -23.89 -2.83 1.49
CA SER A 50 -23.83 -3.87 0.47
C SER A 50 -24.40 -3.40 -0.88
N GLY A 51 -24.37 -4.28 -1.88
CA GLY A 51 -24.87 -4.01 -3.24
C GLY A 51 -23.78 -3.53 -4.20
N SER A 52 -24.16 -3.29 -5.46
CA SER A 52 -23.22 -2.93 -6.52
C SER A 52 -22.50 -1.60 -6.29
N LEU A 53 -23.19 -0.61 -5.71
CA LEU A 53 -22.57 0.69 -5.39
C LEU A 53 -21.45 0.55 -4.35
N VAL A 54 -21.69 -0.20 -3.28
CA VAL A 54 -20.66 -0.49 -2.27
C VAL A 54 -19.54 -1.33 -2.88
N GLY A 55 -19.88 -2.29 -3.75
CA GLY A 55 -18.89 -3.06 -4.50
C GLY A 55 -17.95 -2.18 -5.34
N LEU A 56 -18.50 -1.21 -6.08
CA LEU A 56 -17.70 -0.26 -6.86
C LEU A 56 -16.84 0.66 -5.99
N VAL A 57 -17.38 1.11 -4.84
CA VAL A 57 -16.62 1.88 -3.85
C VAL A 57 -15.46 1.05 -3.30
N ASN A 58 -15.69 -0.20 -2.91
CA ASN A 58 -14.64 -1.10 -2.43
C ASN A 58 -13.60 -1.41 -3.53
N MET A 59 -14.03 -1.53 -4.78
CA MET A 59 -13.09 -1.68 -5.90
C MET A 59 -12.19 -0.46 -6.01
N ARG A 60 -12.77 0.74 -6.00
CA ARG A 60 -12.03 2.00 -6.13
C ARG A 60 -11.12 2.28 -4.94
N ASP A 61 -11.60 2.08 -3.72
CA ASP A 61 -10.96 2.59 -2.50
C ASP A 61 -10.10 1.55 -1.78
N GLU A 62 -10.23 0.26 -2.12
CA GLU A 62 -9.45 -0.81 -1.51
C GLU A 62 -8.79 -1.73 -2.54
N ALA A 63 -9.58 -2.41 -3.39
CA ALA A 63 -9.01 -3.48 -4.22
C ALA A 63 -8.02 -2.94 -5.26
N LEU A 64 -8.38 -1.85 -5.96
CA LEU A 64 -7.51 -1.22 -6.96
C LEU A 64 -6.35 -0.46 -6.31
N THR A 65 -6.55 0.17 -5.15
CA THR A 65 -5.46 0.85 -4.42
C THR A 65 -4.44 -0.15 -3.86
N ASP A 66 -4.89 -1.30 -3.36
CA ASP A 66 -4.01 -2.36 -2.91
C ASP A 66 -3.24 -2.96 -4.09
N ALA A 67 -3.90 -3.21 -5.23
CA ALA A 67 -3.26 -3.69 -6.45
C ALA A 67 -2.25 -2.66 -7.00
N GLN A 68 -2.60 -1.37 -7.00
CA GLN A 68 -1.68 -0.30 -7.40
C GLN A 68 -0.44 -0.29 -6.51
N THR A 69 -0.62 -0.38 -5.19
CA THR A 69 0.50 -0.42 -4.23
C THR A 69 1.41 -1.63 -4.49
N GLN A 70 0.84 -2.80 -4.78
CA GLN A 70 1.62 -4.00 -5.12
C GLN A 70 2.43 -3.83 -6.41
N LEU A 71 1.83 -3.25 -7.45
CA LEU A 71 2.52 -2.98 -8.71
C LEU A 71 3.61 -1.91 -8.54
N ASP A 72 3.34 -0.85 -7.78
CA ASP A 72 4.28 0.23 -7.51
C ASP A 72 5.51 -0.27 -6.73
N GLU A 73 5.30 -1.09 -5.70
CA GLU A 73 6.38 -1.71 -4.93
C GLU A 73 7.17 -2.73 -5.75
N LEU A 74 6.51 -3.49 -6.63
CA LEU A 74 7.20 -4.36 -7.58
C LEU A 74 8.08 -3.56 -8.54
N ALA A 75 7.55 -2.49 -9.13
CA ALA A 75 8.28 -1.63 -10.05
C ALA A 75 9.46 -0.94 -9.34
N ALA A 76 9.25 -0.43 -8.13
CA ALA A 76 10.27 0.21 -7.32
C ALA A 76 11.41 -0.75 -6.95
N SER A 77 11.06 -1.97 -6.50
CA SER A 77 12.04 -3.02 -6.18
C SER A 77 12.79 -3.49 -7.42
N LEU A 78 12.12 -3.58 -8.57
CA LEU A 78 12.77 -3.89 -9.84
C LEU A 78 13.77 -2.79 -10.24
N ALA A 79 13.38 -1.52 -10.18
CA ALA A 79 14.28 -0.42 -10.52
C ALA A 79 15.51 -0.39 -9.60
N ARG A 80 15.30 -0.52 -8.29
CA ARG A 80 16.38 -0.56 -7.29
C ARG A 80 17.27 -1.80 -7.42
N ALA A 81 16.73 -2.96 -7.76
CA ALA A 81 17.52 -4.17 -7.98
C ALA A 81 18.57 -3.97 -9.10
N PHE A 82 18.31 -3.10 -10.07
CA PHE A 82 19.29 -2.73 -11.08
C PHE A 82 20.17 -1.58 -10.61
N SER A 83 19.62 -0.54 -9.98
CA SER A 83 20.33 0.71 -9.73
C SER A 83 21.10 0.77 -8.41
N THR A 84 20.85 -0.12 -7.45
CA THR A 84 21.50 -0.05 -6.13
C THR A 84 22.87 -0.72 -6.18
N HIS A 85 23.94 0.05 -6.00
CA HIS A 85 25.27 -0.45 -5.68
C HIS A 85 25.39 -0.70 -4.17
N VAL A 86 26.04 -1.78 -3.79
CA VAL A 86 26.31 -2.11 -2.38
C VAL A 86 27.78 -1.90 -2.10
N GLU A 87 28.09 -0.91 -1.26
CA GLU A 87 29.45 -0.65 -0.81
C GLU A 87 29.61 -1.16 0.64
N PRO A 88 30.41 -2.22 0.87
CA PRO A 88 30.65 -2.75 2.21
C PRO A 88 31.40 -1.75 3.08
N GLY A 89 31.02 -1.66 4.35
CA GLY A 89 31.80 -0.91 5.34
C GLY A 89 33.13 -1.60 5.65
N THR A 90 34.14 -0.81 6.01
CA THR A 90 35.44 -1.30 6.44
C THR A 90 35.46 -1.50 7.95
N ALA A 91 35.93 -2.65 8.43
CA ALA A 91 35.99 -2.96 9.85
C ALA A 91 36.82 -1.90 10.63
N TYR A 92 36.30 -1.49 11.79
CA TYR A 92 36.95 -0.52 12.68
C TYR A 92 37.01 -1.03 14.14
N PRO A 93 38.13 -0.79 14.85
CA PRO A 93 39.41 -0.36 14.32
C PRO A 93 40.01 -1.44 13.40
N ALA A 94 40.75 -1.03 12.37
CA ALA A 94 41.38 -1.97 11.43
C ALA A 94 42.42 -2.90 12.11
N SER A 95 42.93 -2.50 13.28
CA SER A 95 43.84 -3.29 14.12
C SER A 95 43.29 -3.41 15.53
N GLY A 96 43.29 -4.61 16.09
CA GLY A 96 42.82 -4.88 17.46
C GLY A 96 41.42 -5.45 17.49
N THR A 97 40.71 -5.25 18.61
CA THR A 97 39.34 -5.72 18.78
C THR A 97 38.38 -4.83 18.02
N GLN A 98 37.75 -5.38 16.98
CA GLN A 98 36.74 -4.67 16.20
C GLN A 98 35.57 -4.21 17.10
N THR A 99 35.23 -2.94 17.00
CA THR A 99 34.10 -2.30 17.69
C THR A 99 32.97 -1.94 16.74
N GLY A 100 33.26 -1.84 15.44
CA GLY A 100 32.27 -1.54 14.42
C GLY A 100 32.85 -1.40 13.01
N TYR A 101 32.37 -0.40 12.27
CA TYR A 101 32.65 -0.18 10.86
C TYR A 101 32.72 1.30 10.49
N GLU A 102 33.52 1.62 9.48
CA GLU A 102 33.51 2.89 8.76
C GLU A 102 32.83 2.70 7.39
N LEU A 103 31.99 3.66 7.00
CA LEU A 103 31.22 3.66 5.77
C LEU A 103 31.39 4.99 5.03
N ASP A 104 31.40 4.97 3.70
CA ASP A 104 31.38 6.19 2.88
C ASP A 104 29.94 6.63 2.59
N LEU A 105 29.61 7.88 2.90
CA LEU A 105 28.30 8.48 2.62
C LEU A 105 28.26 9.34 1.35
N ALA A 106 29.38 9.49 0.63
CA ALA A 106 29.54 10.51 -0.41
C ALA A 106 28.49 10.45 -1.53
N ASN A 107 28.14 9.24 -1.97
CA ASN A 107 27.28 9.02 -3.14
C ASN A 107 25.81 8.77 -2.79
N LEU A 108 25.46 8.70 -1.50
CA LEU A 108 24.08 8.44 -1.10
C LEU A 108 23.16 9.53 -1.63
N GLN A 109 22.01 9.15 -2.17
CA GLN A 109 20.93 10.03 -2.62
C GLN A 109 19.72 9.92 -1.68
N PRO A 110 18.77 10.88 -1.68
CA PRO A 110 17.52 10.69 -0.97
C PRO A 110 16.84 9.39 -1.39
N GLY A 111 16.51 8.52 -0.44
CA GLY A 111 15.98 7.18 -0.66
C GLY A 111 17.00 6.04 -0.49
N ASP A 112 18.29 6.35 -0.51
CA ASP A 112 19.38 5.39 -0.26
C ASP A 112 19.55 5.12 1.23
N SER A 113 20.38 4.12 1.58
CA SER A 113 20.48 3.69 2.97
C SER A 113 21.88 3.33 3.45
N VAL A 114 22.05 3.45 4.77
CA VAL A 114 23.09 2.79 5.56
C VAL A 114 22.43 1.61 6.28
N SER A 115 23.01 0.42 6.20
CA SER A 115 22.49 -0.75 6.91
C SER A 115 23.58 -1.44 7.71
N PHE A 116 23.26 -1.89 8.92
CA PHE A 116 24.15 -2.73 9.71
C PHE A 116 23.38 -3.82 10.46
N ASN A 117 24.03 -4.96 10.65
CA ASN A 117 23.52 -6.04 11.49
C ASN A 117 24.33 -6.09 12.77
N TYR A 118 23.64 -6.27 13.90
CA TYR A 118 24.29 -6.46 15.19
C TYR A 118 23.74 -7.67 15.91
N LYS A 119 24.59 -8.28 16.74
CA LYS A 119 24.28 -9.48 17.50
C LYS A 119 24.46 -9.22 18.99
N ASP A 120 23.41 -9.54 19.74
CA ASP A 120 23.51 -9.69 21.18
C ASP A 120 24.17 -11.05 21.47
N LEU A 121 25.36 -11.02 22.05
CA LEU A 121 26.15 -12.21 22.36
C LEU A 121 25.66 -12.94 23.62
N GLY A 122 24.87 -12.28 24.47
CA GLY A 122 24.23 -12.90 25.62
C GLY A 122 23.02 -13.74 25.24
N THR A 123 22.19 -13.25 24.31
CA THR A 123 20.99 -13.97 23.83
C THR A 123 21.22 -14.77 22.56
N GLY A 124 22.24 -14.42 21.78
CA GLY A 124 22.52 -15.01 20.46
C GLY A 124 21.68 -14.45 19.32
N LEU A 125 20.77 -13.50 19.59
CA LEU A 125 19.87 -12.91 18.61
C LEU A 125 20.58 -11.84 17.77
N SER A 126 20.30 -11.81 16.47
CA SER A 126 20.78 -10.77 15.56
C SER A 126 19.62 -9.87 15.14
N LYS A 127 19.91 -8.58 15.01
CA LYS A 127 18.98 -7.55 14.54
C LYS A 127 19.61 -6.75 13.41
N SER A 128 18.78 -6.22 12.53
CA SER A 128 19.18 -5.33 11.45
C SER A 128 18.69 -3.91 11.71
N VAL A 129 19.52 -2.92 11.37
CA VAL A 129 19.15 -1.50 11.36
C VAL A 129 19.42 -0.97 9.96
N THR A 130 18.42 -0.33 9.37
CA THR A 130 18.53 0.37 8.08
C THR A 130 18.11 1.81 8.26
N ILE A 131 19.03 2.73 7.98
CA ILE A 131 18.84 4.18 8.07
C ILE A 131 18.71 4.71 6.65
N TYR A 132 17.54 5.21 6.29
CA TYR A 132 17.31 5.86 5.01
C TYR A 132 17.62 7.35 5.06
N ARG A 133 18.26 7.86 4.01
CA ARG A 133 18.38 9.29 3.76
C ARG A 133 17.02 9.84 3.30
N SER A 134 16.36 10.67 4.11
CA SER A 134 15.01 11.17 3.81
C SER A 134 14.99 12.53 3.11
N ASP A 135 15.82 13.47 3.55
CA ASP A 135 15.94 14.85 3.03
C ASP A 135 14.62 15.60 2.84
N GLY A 136 13.65 15.35 3.72
CA GLY A 136 12.34 15.99 3.61
C GLY A 136 11.37 15.64 4.73
N PRO A 137 10.18 16.26 4.69
CA PRO A 137 9.20 16.20 5.77
C PRO A 137 8.49 14.83 5.89
N GLU A 138 8.53 14.02 4.84
CA GLU A 138 7.87 12.70 4.82
C GLU A 138 8.93 11.60 4.70
N PRO A 139 9.12 10.76 5.73
CA PRO A 139 10.10 9.69 5.67
C PRO A 139 9.66 8.58 4.70
N PRO A 140 10.59 7.73 4.23
CA PRO A 140 10.26 6.54 3.45
C PRO A 140 9.26 5.63 4.19
N ALA A 141 8.35 4.99 3.45
CA ALA A 141 7.22 4.25 4.02
C ALA A 141 7.59 3.08 4.96
N LEU A 142 8.83 2.60 4.91
CA LEU A 142 9.32 1.48 5.73
C LEU A 142 9.66 1.88 7.17
N THR A 143 9.77 3.17 7.49
CA THR A 143 10.20 3.62 8.84
C THR A 143 9.08 3.65 9.87
N ALA A 144 7.87 3.23 9.52
CA ALA A 144 6.69 3.21 10.40
C ALA A 144 6.37 1.79 10.92
N THR A 145 7.35 0.88 10.96
CA THR A 145 7.15 -0.53 11.31
C THR A 145 7.57 -0.80 12.76
N ASN A 146 6.83 -1.67 13.45
CA ASN A 146 7.12 -2.11 14.81
C ASN A 146 7.86 -3.45 14.86
N ASP A 147 8.62 -3.78 13.81
CA ASP A 147 9.37 -5.03 13.77
C ASP A 147 10.52 -4.97 14.80
N PRO A 148 10.64 -5.98 15.69
CA PRO A 148 11.64 -5.98 16.75
C PRO A 148 13.05 -6.36 16.27
N ASP A 149 13.16 -7.02 15.12
CA ASP A 149 14.39 -7.60 14.57
C ASP A 149 14.90 -6.83 13.35
N SER A 150 14.03 -6.09 12.65
CA SER A 150 14.36 -5.21 11.53
C SER A 150 13.91 -3.76 11.78
N ILE A 151 14.87 -2.90 12.09
CA ILE A 151 14.64 -1.53 12.52
C ILE A 151 14.91 -0.59 11.35
N PHE A 152 13.92 0.23 11.00
CA PHE A 152 14.02 1.19 9.90
C PHE A 152 13.92 2.62 10.43
N LEU A 153 14.94 3.42 10.16
CA LEU A 153 15.05 4.81 10.59
C LEU A 153 15.10 5.73 9.37
N ALA A 154 14.64 6.97 9.54
CA ALA A 154 14.80 8.03 8.55
C ALA A 154 15.64 9.15 9.16
N VAL A 155 16.64 9.62 8.41
CA VAL A 155 17.52 10.68 8.85
C VAL A 155 17.69 11.69 7.71
N ASP A 156 17.64 12.97 8.07
CA ASP A 156 17.82 14.08 7.14
C ASP A 156 19.32 14.36 6.91
N PHE A 157 19.75 14.26 5.65
CA PHE A 157 21.12 14.53 5.21
C PHE A 157 21.20 15.85 4.41
N SER A 158 20.10 16.60 4.30
CA SER A 158 20.01 17.83 3.49
C SER A 158 21.00 18.93 3.91
N SER A 159 21.56 18.85 5.13
CA SER A 159 22.63 19.75 5.58
C SER A 159 23.91 19.67 4.72
N GLY A 160 24.17 18.53 4.08
CA GLY A 160 25.42 18.25 3.36
C GLY A 160 26.68 18.18 4.23
N ASN A 161 26.56 18.44 5.54
CA ASN A 161 27.66 18.41 6.49
C ASN A 161 27.71 17.04 7.19
N HIS A 162 28.73 16.25 6.91
CA HIS A 162 28.83 14.87 7.41
C HIS A 162 28.96 14.76 8.94
N ALA A 163 29.47 15.79 9.64
CA ALA A 163 29.46 15.81 11.10
C ALA A 163 28.04 16.02 11.65
N THR A 164 27.27 16.91 11.03
CA THR A 164 25.83 17.08 11.36
C THR A 164 25.03 15.82 11.03
N ILE A 165 25.31 15.19 9.89
CA ILE A 165 24.67 13.92 9.50
C ILE A 165 24.96 12.82 10.53
N ALA A 166 26.23 12.64 10.94
CA ALA A 166 26.58 11.66 11.97
C ALA A 166 25.87 11.95 13.31
N ALA A 167 25.74 13.22 13.70
CA ALA A 167 24.99 13.60 14.90
C ALA A 167 23.48 13.32 14.77
N ASN A 168 22.89 13.54 13.59
CA ASN A 168 21.50 13.20 13.32
C ASN A 168 21.28 11.68 13.36
N ILE A 169 22.23 10.90 12.82
CA ILE A 169 22.23 9.43 12.92
C ILE A 169 22.30 8.99 14.38
N GLN A 170 23.21 9.57 15.18
CA GLN A 170 23.30 9.29 16.62
C GLN A 170 21.94 9.54 17.30
N SER A 171 21.33 10.70 17.04
CA SER A 171 20.03 11.04 17.63
C SER A 171 18.92 10.06 17.22
N ALA A 172 18.94 9.56 15.98
CA ALA A 172 17.95 8.59 15.52
C ALA A 172 18.14 7.21 16.17
N LEU A 173 19.40 6.77 16.32
CA LEU A 173 19.73 5.53 17.01
C LEU A 173 19.33 5.59 18.49
N ASP A 174 19.66 6.69 19.18
CA ASP A 174 19.36 6.87 20.60
C ASP A 174 17.86 7.04 20.87
N GLY A 175 17.14 7.63 19.91
CA GLY A 175 15.70 7.88 20.00
C GLY A 175 14.84 6.63 19.78
N ASP A 176 15.37 5.56 19.18
CA ASP A 176 14.62 4.33 18.95
C ASP A 176 14.67 3.41 20.17
N ALA A 177 13.52 3.20 20.80
CA ALA A 177 13.39 2.39 22.02
C ALA A 177 13.79 0.91 21.83
N ARG A 178 13.82 0.38 20.59
CA ARG A 178 14.23 -1.00 20.30
C ARG A 178 15.76 -1.16 20.29
N ILE A 179 16.48 -0.07 20.10
CA ILE A 179 17.95 0.02 20.14
C ILE A 179 18.42 0.43 21.54
N GLY A 180 17.81 1.48 22.08
CA GLY A 180 18.18 2.08 23.36
C GLY A 180 19.32 3.10 23.24
N ALA A 181 19.22 4.19 24.00
CA ALA A 181 20.19 5.26 24.01
C ALA A 181 21.58 4.80 24.45
N GLY A 182 22.61 5.22 23.72
CA GLY A 182 24.01 4.93 24.00
C GLY A 182 24.45 3.52 23.63
N THR A 183 23.59 2.70 22.99
CA THR A 183 23.97 1.35 22.52
C THR A 183 25.02 1.41 21.41
N PHE A 184 24.90 2.40 20.52
CA PHE A 184 25.83 2.63 19.41
C PHE A 184 26.35 4.06 19.43
N ALA A 185 27.56 4.24 18.91
CA ALA A 185 28.18 5.54 18.67
C ALA A 185 28.32 5.78 17.16
N ALA A 186 27.80 6.90 16.69
CA ALA A 186 27.92 7.40 15.33
C ALA A 186 28.76 8.69 15.32
N ALA A 187 29.81 8.72 14.50
CA ALA A 187 30.72 9.86 14.40
C ALA A 187 31.19 10.09 12.96
N ASN A 188 31.64 11.31 12.66
CA ASN A 188 32.35 11.63 11.42
C ASN A 188 33.84 11.84 11.74
N PRO A 189 34.71 10.85 11.48
CA PRO A 189 36.15 11.00 11.70
C PRO A 189 36.83 11.93 10.67
N GLY A 190 36.16 12.21 9.55
CA GLY A 190 36.61 13.13 8.50
C GLY A 190 35.93 12.83 7.16
N GLY A 191 35.98 13.78 6.24
CA GLY A 191 35.40 13.61 4.90
C GLY A 191 33.92 13.19 4.93
N SER A 192 33.55 12.26 4.05
CA SER A 192 32.23 11.63 3.97
C SER A 192 32.08 10.39 4.84
N THR A 193 33.09 10.05 5.64
CA THR A 193 33.09 8.81 6.41
C THR A 193 32.13 8.89 7.60
N LEU A 194 31.28 7.89 7.74
CA LEU A 194 30.54 7.59 8.97
C LEU A 194 31.23 6.45 9.70
N ARG A 195 31.60 6.67 10.95
CA ARG A 195 32.01 5.60 11.86
C ARG A 195 30.83 5.20 12.73
N LEU A 196 30.49 3.92 12.73
CA LEU A 196 29.48 3.30 13.59
C LEU A 196 30.15 2.25 14.48
N GLU A 197 30.00 2.38 15.80
CA GLU A 197 30.60 1.48 16.78
C GLU A 197 29.56 1.00 17.80
N SER A 198 29.71 -0.22 18.29
CA SER A 198 29.07 -0.63 19.55
C SER A 198 29.82 -0.04 20.73
N THR A 199 29.09 0.50 21.71
CA THR A 199 29.69 0.98 22.96
C THR A 199 30.02 -0.16 23.93
N ALA A 200 29.48 -1.36 23.68
CA ALA A 200 29.72 -2.58 24.46
C ALA A 200 30.01 -3.79 23.53
N PRO A 201 31.10 -3.77 22.75
CA PRO A 201 31.36 -4.75 21.69
C PRO A 201 31.51 -6.20 22.18
N ALA A 202 31.79 -6.40 23.46
CA ALA A 202 31.86 -7.73 24.09
C ALA A 202 30.49 -8.38 24.36
N SER A 203 29.40 -7.59 24.38
CA SER A 203 28.03 -8.08 24.59
C SER A 203 27.11 -7.81 23.41
N LEU A 204 27.35 -6.73 22.66
CA LEU A 204 26.60 -6.34 21.47
C LEU A 204 27.59 -6.03 20.35
N ARG A 205 27.67 -6.90 19.34
CA ARG A 205 28.67 -6.76 18.27
C ARG A 205 28.01 -6.37 16.96
N ILE A 206 28.48 -5.32 16.30
CA ILE A 206 28.12 -5.05 14.90
C ILE A 206 28.86 -6.08 14.04
N GLU A 207 28.12 -6.92 13.32
CA GLU A 207 28.67 -8.03 12.53
C GLU A 207 28.92 -7.64 11.07
N SER A 208 28.16 -6.70 10.54
CA SER A 208 28.34 -6.16 9.19
C SER A 208 27.74 -4.76 9.10
N ALA A 209 28.31 -3.92 8.24
CA ALA A 209 27.74 -2.65 7.85
C ALA A 209 27.97 -2.42 6.34
N ARG A 210 27.06 -1.72 5.68
CA ARG A 210 27.12 -1.39 4.25
C ARG A 210 26.32 -0.15 3.93
N THR A 211 26.63 0.50 2.83
CA THR A 211 25.73 1.44 2.18
C THR A 211 25.07 0.79 0.96
N ASN A 212 23.84 1.21 0.69
CA ASN A 212 23.10 0.86 -0.52
C ASN A 212 22.84 2.16 -1.25
N GLU A 213 23.64 2.45 -2.27
CA GLU A 213 23.63 3.71 -3.01
C GLU A 213 23.02 3.55 -4.39
N THR A 214 22.19 4.49 -4.82
CA THR A 214 21.58 4.46 -6.15
C THR A 214 22.53 5.08 -7.16
N VAL A 215 22.95 4.30 -8.15
CA VAL A 215 23.77 4.80 -9.26
C VAL A 215 22.88 5.36 -10.38
N SER A 216 23.42 6.30 -11.14
CA SER A 216 22.77 6.88 -12.32
C SER A 216 23.37 6.35 -13.64
N GLY A 217 22.54 6.30 -14.70
CA GLY A 217 23.00 5.96 -16.04
C GLY A 217 23.65 4.56 -16.15
N PRO A 218 24.67 4.39 -17.01
CA PRO A 218 25.31 3.10 -17.21
C PRO A 218 26.16 2.65 -16.02
N SER A 219 26.68 3.58 -15.22
CA SER A 219 27.56 3.33 -14.06
C SER A 219 28.83 2.52 -14.39
N ALA A 220 29.94 2.82 -13.73
CA ALA A 220 31.16 2.02 -13.86
C ALA A 220 31.14 0.76 -12.97
N HIS A 221 30.13 0.59 -12.12
CA HIS A 221 30.00 -0.55 -11.21
C HIS A 221 29.49 -1.78 -11.96
N GLY A 222 30.14 -2.93 -11.77
CA GLY A 222 29.69 -4.18 -12.37
C GLY A 222 28.32 -4.62 -11.88
N ASP A 223 27.97 -4.32 -10.63
CA ASP A 223 26.75 -4.82 -10.01
C ASP A 223 25.54 -3.89 -10.17
N ALA A 224 25.70 -2.64 -10.59
CA ALA A 224 24.63 -1.65 -10.56
C ALA A 224 24.62 -0.68 -11.75
N PHE A 225 23.43 -0.38 -12.26
CA PHE A 225 23.14 0.60 -13.31
C PHE A 225 21.65 0.97 -13.34
N ALA A 226 21.32 2.20 -13.75
CA ALA A 226 19.93 2.67 -13.76
C ALA A 226 19.19 2.23 -15.03
N LEU A 227 18.94 0.92 -15.20
CA LEU A 227 18.18 0.40 -16.34
C LEU A 227 16.78 1.00 -16.39
N PHE A 228 16.10 0.98 -15.25
CA PHE A 228 14.76 1.51 -15.10
C PHE A 228 14.82 2.90 -14.49
N VAL A 229 14.13 3.84 -15.12
CA VAL A 229 14.09 5.26 -14.75
C VAL A 229 12.64 5.73 -14.61
N ASP A 230 12.47 6.89 -13.98
CA ASP A 230 11.20 7.59 -13.84
C ASP A 230 11.02 8.65 -14.94
N ASP A 231 10.02 9.53 -14.76
CA ASP A 231 9.65 10.51 -15.76
C ASP A 231 10.77 11.54 -16.09
N GLY A 232 10.84 12.02 -17.34
CA GLY A 232 12.02 12.65 -17.95
C GLY A 232 13.40 11.95 -17.80
N ASP A 233 13.51 10.62 -18.00
CA ASP A 233 14.75 9.81 -17.80
C ASP A 233 15.47 10.02 -16.44
N LYS A 234 14.73 10.37 -15.38
CA LYS A 234 15.32 10.59 -14.06
C LYS A 234 15.62 9.27 -13.35
N THR A 235 16.79 9.17 -12.73
CA THR A 235 17.13 8.04 -11.85
C THR A 235 16.08 7.91 -10.74
N PHE A 236 15.60 6.68 -10.53
CA PHE A 236 14.62 6.37 -9.50
C PHE A 236 15.32 5.95 -8.21
N THR A 237 15.16 6.73 -7.14
CA THR A 237 15.64 6.38 -5.79
C THR A 237 14.48 5.99 -4.85
N GLY A 238 13.24 6.19 -5.30
CA GLY A 238 12.02 6.09 -4.49
C GLY A 238 11.72 7.32 -3.63
N MET A 239 12.53 8.37 -3.73
CA MET A 239 12.24 9.69 -3.17
C MET A 239 12.34 10.77 -4.27
N ALA A 240 11.51 11.80 -4.19
CA ALA A 240 11.61 13.00 -5.02
C ALA A 240 11.13 14.22 -4.21
N ASP A 241 11.84 15.34 -4.31
CA ASP A 241 11.50 16.60 -3.64
C ASP A 241 11.18 16.45 -2.13
N GLY A 242 11.95 15.58 -1.45
CA GLY A 242 11.82 15.30 -0.01
C GLY A 242 10.61 14.44 0.37
N ARG A 243 10.01 13.72 -0.59
CA ARG A 243 8.84 12.86 -0.36
C ARG A 243 8.98 11.50 -1.03
N PRO A 244 8.31 10.45 -0.51
CA PRO A 244 8.23 9.17 -1.21
C PRO A 244 7.62 9.33 -2.60
N ASN A 245 8.29 8.78 -3.62
CA ASN A 245 7.87 8.83 -5.02
C ASN A 245 7.57 7.43 -5.60
N ILE A 246 7.20 6.49 -4.73
CA ILE A 246 6.85 5.11 -5.13
C ILE A 246 5.44 5.05 -5.72
N THR A 247 4.49 5.80 -5.16
CA THR A 247 3.08 5.79 -5.62
C THR A 247 2.98 6.23 -7.08
N GLY A 248 2.33 5.41 -7.89
CA GLY A 248 2.17 5.58 -9.34
C GLY A 248 3.40 5.21 -10.17
N PHE A 249 4.52 4.81 -9.55
CA PHE A 249 5.76 4.51 -10.28
C PHE A 249 5.59 3.37 -11.29
N ALA A 250 4.72 2.39 -11.03
CA ALA A 250 4.44 1.32 -11.99
C ALA A 250 3.90 1.83 -13.34
N SER A 251 3.26 3.01 -13.36
CA SER A 251 2.78 3.65 -14.58
C SER A 251 3.84 4.52 -15.28
N ARG A 252 4.92 4.89 -14.57
CA ARG A 252 5.96 5.81 -15.04
C ARG A 252 7.26 5.09 -15.41
N ILE A 253 7.50 3.92 -14.82
CA ILE A 253 8.69 3.10 -15.03
C ILE A 253 8.91 2.81 -16.51
N ARG A 254 10.15 2.94 -16.95
CA ARG A 254 10.58 2.67 -18.32
C ARG A 254 12.06 2.38 -18.37
N VAL A 255 12.50 1.79 -19.49
CA VAL A 255 13.92 1.60 -19.77
C VAL A 255 14.55 2.94 -20.12
N GLY A 256 15.66 3.28 -19.47
CA GLY A 256 16.38 4.53 -19.69
C GLY A 256 16.90 4.64 -21.12
N SER A 257 16.74 5.82 -21.73
CA SER A 257 17.09 6.04 -23.14
C SER A 257 18.54 5.68 -23.48
N THR A 258 19.47 5.83 -22.53
CA THR A 258 20.87 5.41 -22.68
C THR A 258 21.01 3.95 -23.11
N PHE A 259 20.25 3.03 -22.51
CA PHE A 259 20.31 1.60 -22.83
C PHE A 259 19.50 1.23 -24.07
N VAL A 260 18.47 2.01 -24.39
CA VAL A 260 17.75 1.88 -25.66
C VAL A 260 18.66 2.27 -26.82
N ASN A 261 19.44 3.34 -26.65
CA ASN A 261 20.36 3.86 -27.66
C ASN A 261 21.63 3.02 -27.79
N ASP A 262 22.13 2.45 -26.69
CA ASP A 262 23.31 1.59 -26.69
C ASP A 262 23.14 0.38 -25.74
N PRO A 263 22.61 -0.74 -26.25
CA PRO A 263 22.46 -1.97 -25.47
C PRO A 263 23.81 -2.62 -25.07
N SER A 264 24.95 -2.22 -25.66
CA SER A 264 26.25 -2.80 -25.30
C SER A 264 26.61 -2.52 -23.84
N LEU A 265 26.11 -1.41 -23.29
CA LEU A 265 26.29 -0.96 -21.89
C LEU A 265 25.70 -1.93 -20.84
N LEU A 266 24.89 -2.90 -21.26
CA LEU A 266 24.47 -4.00 -20.38
C LEU A 266 25.63 -4.93 -20.00
N VAL A 267 26.74 -4.90 -20.74
CA VAL A 267 27.95 -5.69 -20.51
C VAL A 267 29.20 -4.81 -20.52
N GLU A 268 29.36 -3.92 -21.50
CA GLU A 268 30.55 -3.09 -21.71
C GLU A 268 30.46 -1.76 -20.94
N TYR A 269 30.37 -1.86 -19.61
CA TYR A 269 30.05 -0.71 -18.75
C TYR A 269 31.25 0.14 -18.32
N ALA A 270 32.46 -0.33 -18.60
CA ALA A 270 33.69 0.39 -18.35
C ALA A 270 34.74 0.04 -19.42
N PRO A 271 35.73 0.91 -19.68
CA PRO A 271 36.82 0.59 -20.60
C PRO A 271 37.54 -0.70 -20.21
N GLY A 272 37.73 -1.59 -21.18
CA GLY A 272 38.47 -2.85 -20.97
C GLY A 272 37.60 -4.05 -20.56
N ILE A 273 36.29 -3.87 -20.36
CA ILE A 273 35.36 -4.99 -20.16
C ILE A 273 35.13 -5.71 -21.50
N ALA A 274 35.31 -7.02 -21.52
CA ALA A 274 35.19 -7.82 -22.73
C ALA A 274 33.72 -8.05 -23.13
N ASN A 275 33.47 -8.15 -24.44
CA ASN A 275 32.20 -8.62 -24.97
C ASN A 275 31.98 -10.07 -24.52
N GLY A 276 31.08 -10.29 -23.56
CA GLY A 276 30.86 -11.58 -22.91
C GLY A 276 31.26 -11.66 -21.44
N ASP A 277 31.72 -10.56 -20.83
CA ASP A 277 31.89 -10.49 -19.38
C ASP A 277 30.55 -10.74 -18.66
N ALA A 278 30.55 -11.69 -17.72
CA ALA A 278 29.34 -12.14 -17.05
C ALA A 278 29.06 -11.42 -15.72
N THR A 279 29.96 -10.54 -15.25
CA THR A 279 29.86 -9.94 -13.90
C THR A 279 28.57 -9.16 -13.73
N ARG A 280 28.23 -8.28 -14.68
CA ARG A 280 27.00 -7.48 -14.62
C ARG A 280 25.72 -8.30 -14.80
N PRO A 281 25.59 -9.16 -15.84
CA PRO A 281 24.45 -10.04 -15.97
C PRO A 281 24.22 -10.95 -14.76
N GLN A 282 25.29 -11.50 -14.18
CA GLN A 282 25.20 -12.36 -13.00
C GLN A 282 24.76 -11.57 -11.76
N ALA A 283 25.33 -10.38 -11.54
CA ALA A 283 24.93 -9.53 -10.43
C ALA A 283 23.44 -9.15 -10.48
N VAL A 284 22.92 -8.84 -11.68
CA VAL A 284 21.48 -8.60 -11.88
C VAL A 284 20.66 -9.84 -11.55
N LEU A 285 21.07 -11.01 -12.05
CA LEU A 285 20.37 -12.26 -11.76
C LEU A 285 20.32 -12.55 -10.25
N ASP A 286 21.43 -12.35 -9.55
CA ASP A 286 21.53 -12.55 -8.10
C ASP A 286 20.65 -11.52 -7.35
N LYS A 287 20.59 -10.27 -7.79
CA LYS A 287 19.71 -9.25 -7.22
C LYS A 287 18.22 -9.57 -7.43
N LEU A 288 17.85 -10.15 -8.57
CA LEU A 288 16.46 -10.53 -8.84
C LEU A 288 16.03 -11.82 -8.12
N THR A 289 16.95 -12.76 -7.89
CA THR A 289 16.60 -14.12 -7.43
C THR A 289 17.04 -14.44 -6.00
N LEU A 290 18.10 -13.83 -5.49
CA LEU A 290 18.70 -14.17 -4.20
C LEU A 290 18.58 -13.05 -3.17
N THR A 291 18.55 -11.79 -3.61
CA THR A 291 18.50 -10.65 -2.69
C THR A 291 17.12 -10.52 -2.06
N LYS A 292 17.09 -10.56 -0.72
CA LYS A 292 15.88 -10.29 0.05
C LYS A 292 15.67 -8.78 0.18
N THR A 293 14.46 -8.36 -0.11
CA THR A 293 13.99 -6.99 0.05
C THR A 293 12.83 -6.96 1.03
N THR A 294 12.76 -5.91 1.84
CA THR A 294 11.62 -5.66 2.72
C THR A 294 10.59 -4.80 2.00
N PHE A 295 9.35 -5.27 1.97
CA PHE A 295 8.22 -4.59 1.34
C PHE A 295 7.29 -4.00 2.41
N THR A 296 6.74 -2.82 2.11
CA THR A 296 5.88 -2.08 3.05
C THR A 296 4.59 -2.86 3.39
N PRO A 297 4.07 -2.74 4.64
CA PRO A 297 2.78 -3.32 5.01
C PRO A 297 1.60 -2.73 4.21
N LYS A 298 1.78 -1.59 3.54
CA LYS A 298 0.76 -1.00 2.65
C LYS A 298 0.39 -1.93 1.49
N THR A 299 1.26 -2.87 1.12
CA THR A 299 0.96 -3.91 0.11
C THR A 299 -0.12 -4.90 0.56
N ARG A 300 -0.42 -4.95 1.87
CA ARG A 300 -1.28 -5.93 2.55
C ARG A 300 -0.83 -7.39 2.42
N ILE A 301 0.38 -7.61 1.93
CA ILE A 301 1.00 -8.92 1.86
C ILE A 301 1.72 -9.18 3.19
N GLY A 302 1.48 -10.33 3.81
CA GLY A 302 1.99 -10.66 5.16
C GLY A 302 1.08 -10.23 6.32
N GLY A 303 0.01 -9.46 6.06
CA GLY A 303 -0.96 -9.00 7.07
C GLY A 303 -1.09 -7.47 7.11
N SER A 304 -2.05 -6.94 7.87
CA SER A 304 -2.37 -5.50 7.90
C SER A 304 -1.38 -4.61 8.67
N GLY A 305 -0.21 -5.12 9.03
CA GLY A 305 0.83 -4.38 9.74
C GLY A 305 2.20 -5.08 9.78
N SER A 306 2.33 -6.23 9.14
CA SER A 306 3.57 -7.00 9.09
C SER A 306 4.34 -6.65 7.83
N LEU A 307 5.66 -6.62 7.95
CA LEU A 307 6.55 -6.55 6.81
C LEU A 307 6.47 -7.87 6.03
N PHE A 308 6.63 -7.77 4.71
CA PHE A 308 6.94 -8.93 3.90
C PHE A 308 8.42 -8.85 3.51
N GLU A 309 9.18 -9.90 3.81
CA GLU A 309 10.58 -10.01 3.41
C GLU A 309 10.75 -11.21 2.47
N GLY A 310 11.33 -10.98 1.31
CA GLY A 310 11.56 -12.01 0.31
C GLY A 310 12.25 -11.46 -0.93
N SER A 311 12.55 -12.35 -1.87
CA SER A 311 12.98 -11.94 -3.20
C SER A 311 11.83 -11.27 -3.97
N ILE A 312 12.14 -10.63 -5.09
CA ILE A 312 11.12 -10.09 -6.01
C ILE A 312 10.17 -11.20 -6.48
N ASN A 313 10.68 -12.41 -6.75
CA ASN A 313 9.86 -13.55 -7.14
C ASN A 313 8.91 -14.02 -6.03
N ASP A 314 9.36 -14.01 -4.77
CA ASP A 314 8.51 -14.34 -3.62
C ASP A 314 7.37 -13.31 -3.50
N PHE A 315 7.68 -12.03 -3.69
CA PHE A 315 6.69 -10.95 -3.64
C PHE A 315 5.65 -11.07 -4.76
N VAL A 316 6.07 -11.36 -5.99
CA VAL A 316 5.15 -11.58 -7.13
C VAL A 316 4.21 -12.77 -6.83
N THR A 317 4.77 -13.88 -6.36
CA THR A 317 4.00 -15.08 -6.01
C THR A 317 2.99 -14.79 -4.90
N ALA A 318 3.41 -14.08 -3.86
CA ALA A 318 2.56 -13.68 -2.74
C ALA A 318 1.46 -12.69 -3.18
N SER A 319 1.78 -11.73 -4.06
CA SER A 319 0.82 -10.76 -4.61
C SER A 319 -0.29 -11.47 -5.41
N VAL A 320 0.09 -12.36 -6.33
CA VAL A 320 -0.88 -13.14 -7.13
C VAL A 320 -1.74 -14.02 -6.24
N SER A 321 -1.15 -14.67 -5.24
CA SER A 321 -1.88 -15.51 -4.28
C SER A 321 -2.88 -14.68 -3.46
N HIS A 322 -2.47 -13.50 -2.99
CA HIS A 322 -3.34 -12.56 -2.27
C HIS A 322 -4.55 -12.13 -3.12
N GLN A 323 -4.31 -11.72 -4.37
CA GLN A 323 -5.42 -11.30 -5.26
C GLN A 323 -6.34 -12.46 -5.64
N SER A 324 -5.78 -13.65 -5.85
CA SER A 324 -6.55 -14.87 -6.11
C SER A 324 -7.46 -15.23 -4.91
N GLY A 325 -6.93 -15.13 -3.69
CA GLY A 325 -7.69 -15.35 -2.46
C GLY A 325 -8.84 -14.36 -2.31
N ARG A 326 -8.59 -13.06 -2.55
CA ARG A 326 -9.64 -12.02 -2.49
C ARG A 326 -10.73 -12.23 -3.54
N SER A 327 -10.35 -12.61 -4.76
CA SER A 327 -11.29 -12.94 -5.83
C SER A 327 -12.18 -14.13 -5.46
N ALA A 328 -11.59 -15.21 -4.93
CA ALA A 328 -12.32 -16.38 -4.46
C ALA A 328 -13.29 -16.05 -3.32
N GLN A 329 -12.86 -15.23 -2.36
CA GLN A 329 -13.70 -14.76 -1.25
C GLN A 329 -14.86 -13.90 -1.75
N ALA A 330 -14.61 -12.93 -2.62
CA ALA A 330 -15.65 -12.10 -3.21
C ALA A 330 -16.68 -12.93 -3.97
N LYS A 331 -16.23 -13.95 -4.73
CA LYS A 331 -17.12 -14.89 -5.42
C LYS A 331 -17.98 -15.69 -4.44
N ALA A 332 -17.41 -16.19 -3.35
CA ALA A 332 -18.15 -16.89 -2.30
C ALA A 332 -19.20 -15.97 -1.65
N THR A 333 -18.85 -14.71 -1.35
CA THR A 333 -19.77 -13.72 -0.80
C THR A 333 -20.93 -13.42 -1.75
N VAL A 334 -20.68 -13.25 -3.05
CA VAL A 334 -21.73 -13.03 -4.04
C VAL A 334 -22.67 -14.22 -4.12
N THR A 335 -22.15 -15.46 -4.16
CA THR A 335 -22.97 -16.68 -4.16
C THR A 335 -23.85 -16.76 -2.91
N GLY A 336 -23.29 -16.47 -1.72
CA GLY A 336 -24.05 -16.45 -0.48
C GLY A 336 -25.16 -15.39 -0.49
N GLN A 337 -24.85 -14.17 -0.95
CA GLN A 337 -25.81 -13.08 -1.05
C GLN A 337 -26.94 -13.40 -2.05
N GLN A 338 -26.64 -14.05 -3.17
CA GLN A 338 -27.64 -14.50 -4.14
C GLN A 338 -28.68 -15.41 -3.49
N VAL A 339 -28.25 -16.38 -2.69
CA VAL A 339 -29.16 -17.27 -1.93
C VAL A 339 -30.06 -16.47 -0.99
N VAL A 340 -29.49 -15.55 -0.22
CA VAL A 340 -30.27 -14.68 0.70
C VAL A 340 -31.29 -13.84 -0.07
N THR A 341 -30.88 -13.20 -1.17
CA THR A 341 -31.78 -12.36 -1.97
C THR A 341 -32.89 -13.17 -2.63
N SER A 342 -32.60 -14.39 -3.10
CA SER A 342 -33.60 -15.30 -3.66
C SER A 342 -34.64 -15.69 -2.61
N ASN A 343 -34.21 -16.02 -1.40
CA ASN A 343 -35.11 -16.35 -0.29
C ASN A 343 -35.98 -15.16 0.14
N LEU A 344 -35.38 -13.97 0.24
CA LEU A 344 -36.12 -12.74 0.55
C LEU A 344 -37.13 -12.40 -0.53
N LYS A 345 -36.75 -12.56 -1.82
CA LYS A 345 -37.67 -12.38 -2.93
C LYS A 345 -38.84 -13.36 -2.86
N SER A 346 -38.59 -14.65 -2.59
CA SER A 346 -39.66 -15.64 -2.42
C SER A 346 -40.62 -15.23 -1.31
N ARG A 347 -40.11 -14.86 -0.12
CA ARG A 347 -40.96 -14.44 1.01
C ARG A 347 -41.74 -13.16 0.73
N LEU A 348 -41.11 -12.19 0.05
CA LEU A 348 -41.79 -10.98 -0.38
C LEU A 348 -42.90 -11.32 -1.37
N ASP A 349 -42.62 -12.15 -2.37
CA ASP A 349 -43.60 -12.59 -3.36
C ASP A 349 -44.75 -13.33 -2.65
N ASP A 350 -44.48 -14.19 -1.68
CA ASP A 350 -45.51 -14.91 -0.91
C ASP A 350 -46.38 -14.00 -0.03
N SER A 351 -45.80 -12.94 0.55
CA SER A 351 -46.54 -11.98 1.38
C SER A 351 -47.26 -10.88 0.58
N SER A 352 -46.72 -10.52 -0.59
CA SER A 352 -47.23 -9.42 -1.44
C SER A 352 -48.16 -9.91 -2.53
N LYS A 353 -48.20 -11.22 -2.80
CA LYS A 353 -49.19 -11.84 -3.67
C LYS A 353 -50.57 -11.67 -3.05
N VAL A 354 -51.34 -10.82 -3.70
CA VAL A 354 -52.79 -10.82 -3.62
C VAL A 354 -53.27 -12.17 -4.14
N SER A 355 -53.78 -13.02 -3.24
CA SER A 355 -54.38 -14.28 -3.66
C SER A 355 -55.69 -13.97 -4.38
N VAL A 356 -55.71 -14.19 -5.70
CA VAL A 356 -56.89 -13.96 -6.55
C VAL A 356 -58.09 -14.73 -6.02
N ASP A 357 -57.88 -15.92 -5.44
CA ASP A 357 -58.94 -16.70 -4.81
C ASP A 357 -59.49 -16.04 -3.54
N GLN A 358 -58.63 -15.36 -2.78
CA GLN A 358 -59.01 -14.60 -1.58
C GLN A 358 -59.71 -13.28 -1.94
N GLU A 359 -59.23 -12.57 -2.96
CA GLU A 359 -59.92 -11.39 -3.51
C GLU A 359 -61.24 -11.77 -4.17
N LEU A 360 -61.32 -12.91 -4.86
CA LEU A 360 -62.56 -13.43 -5.44
C LEU A 360 -63.54 -13.85 -4.34
N ALA A 361 -63.08 -14.53 -3.29
CA ALA A 361 -63.92 -14.87 -2.14
C ALA A 361 -64.43 -13.60 -1.43
N GLN A 362 -63.57 -12.59 -1.24
CA GLN A 362 -63.98 -11.30 -0.71
C GLN A 362 -64.94 -10.56 -1.65
N LEU A 363 -64.74 -10.61 -2.97
CA LEU A 363 -65.65 -10.04 -3.96
C LEU A 363 -67.01 -10.72 -3.94
N VAL A 364 -67.07 -12.06 -3.89
CA VAL A 364 -68.31 -12.83 -3.79
C VAL A 364 -69.02 -12.52 -2.47
N GLN A 365 -68.28 -12.40 -1.37
CA GLN A 365 -68.84 -12.02 -0.08
C GLN A 365 -69.40 -10.58 -0.10
N LEU A 366 -68.70 -9.65 -0.75
CA LEU A 366 -69.14 -8.28 -0.95
C LEU A 366 -70.39 -8.21 -1.84
N GLN A 367 -70.42 -8.98 -2.94
CA GLN A 367 -71.57 -9.09 -3.84
C GLN A 367 -72.79 -9.67 -3.13
N ASN A 368 -72.61 -10.71 -2.31
CA ASN A 368 -73.68 -11.29 -1.50
C ASN A 368 -74.20 -10.29 -0.44
N ALA A 369 -73.31 -9.54 0.21
CA ALA A 369 -73.70 -8.49 1.14
C ALA A 369 -74.47 -7.36 0.44
N TYR A 370 -74.04 -6.92 -0.75
CA TYR A 370 -74.75 -5.93 -1.55
C TYR A 370 -76.13 -6.44 -2.03
N ALA A 371 -76.22 -7.69 -2.48
CA ALA A 371 -77.49 -8.31 -2.87
C ALA A 371 -78.45 -8.46 -1.69
N ALA A 372 -77.93 -8.83 -0.51
CA ALA A 372 -78.70 -8.88 0.73
C ALA A 372 -79.19 -7.47 1.14
N ASN A 373 -78.31 -6.47 1.12
CA ASN A 373 -78.67 -5.08 1.40
C ASN A 373 -79.71 -4.53 0.41
N ALA A 374 -79.62 -4.89 -0.86
CA ALA A 374 -80.61 -4.50 -1.87
C ALA A 374 -81.99 -5.13 -1.61
N ARG A 375 -82.04 -6.41 -1.19
CA ARG A 375 -83.29 -7.06 -0.77
C ARG A 375 -83.86 -6.43 0.49
N VAL A 376 -83.04 -6.10 1.49
CA VAL A 376 -83.48 -5.37 2.69
C VAL A 376 -84.08 -4.02 2.29
N MET A 377 -83.44 -3.27 1.40
CA MET A 377 -83.98 -2.00 0.88
C MET A 377 -85.25 -2.18 0.05
N GLN A 378 -85.44 -3.32 -0.61
CA GLN A 378 -86.68 -3.64 -1.33
C GLN A 378 -87.81 -3.98 -0.35
N VAL A 379 -87.55 -4.81 0.66
CA VAL A 379 -88.52 -5.13 1.73
C VAL A 379 -88.89 -3.88 2.52
N VAL A 380 -87.92 -3.01 2.83
CA VAL A 380 -88.21 -1.71 3.48
C VAL A 380 -89.09 -0.84 2.59
N ARG A 381 -88.85 -0.78 1.27
CA ARG A 381 -89.73 -0.07 0.33
C ARG A 381 -91.14 -0.67 0.29
N GLU A 382 -91.27 -1.98 0.21
CA GLU A 382 -92.57 -2.67 0.26
C GLU A 382 -93.31 -2.43 1.57
N LEU A 383 -92.60 -2.41 2.72
CA LEU A 383 -93.18 -2.07 4.01
C LEU A 383 -93.62 -0.59 4.07
N TYR A 384 -92.85 0.34 3.50
CA TYR A 384 -93.25 1.74 3.36
C TYR A 384 -94.48 1.90 2.44
N ASP A 385 -94.55 1.17 1.33
CA ASP A 385 -95.69 1.19 0.42
C ASP A 385 -96.95 0.60 1.06
N ILE A 386 -96.82 -0.46 1.87
CA ILE A 386 -97.93 -1.02 2.65
C ILE A 386 -98.40 -0.02 3.71
N LEU A 387 -97.47 0.62 4.44
CA LEU A 387 -97.79 1.66 5.42
C LEU A 387 -98.48 2.88 4.80
N MET A 388 -98.10 3.26 3.57
CA MET A 388 -98.72 4.37 2.83
C MET A 388 -100.06 3.99 2.18
N ARG A 389 -100.42 2.69 2.14
CA ARG A 389 -101.69 2.17 1.62
C ARG A 389 -102.68 1.73 2.70
N SER A 390 -102.26 1.73 3.97
CA SER A 390 -103.13 1.68 5.15
C SER A 390 -103.42 3.08 5.65
#